data_AF-A0A0D0CKJ9-F1
#
_entry.id   AF-A0A0D0CKJ9-F1
#
_cell.length_a   1.000
_cell.length_b   1.000
_cell.length_c   1.000
_cell.angle_alpha   90.00
_cell.angle_beta   90.00
_cell.angle_gamma   90.00
#
_symmetry.space_group_name_H-M   'P 1'
#
loop_
_entity.id
_entity.type
_entity.pdbx_description
1 polymer ?
#
loop_
_entity_poly.entity_id
_entity_poly.type
_entity_poly.pdbx_seq_one_letter_code
_entity_poly.pdbx_strand_id
1 'polypeptide(L)'
;MFVAKCHLLLYIAGLLIVVPVLVHAAPLQPKVGILTPYTDSQFAPAEQTVFKFPLPGLKLDKRISHRGLNNKGIYSVAGVYKDSAGKVHAGKDLVAKIVLHDAERTWAEVKALKKKGQFVASGQVGMPDGSWEQVIVMQKLSGEVLVDNDEYKQATQQEKMQMTKQAIQLLCEEVAKEAVDLQMYHADNNMQNVLVIVANKKIVSAQIVDYDGDFVYDVKQGAQKANIKRFCVSSVHPESWTLQDPKAFDRRGWIRLCAMSISVMG
;
A
#
# COMPACT_ATOMS: atom_id res chain seq x y z
N MET A 1 14.50 55.18 -72.70
CA MET A 1 13.70 53.95 -72.90
C MET A 1 13.48 53.29 -71.55
N PHE A 2 12.25 53.39 -71.07
CA PHE A 2 11.70 52.73 -69.89
C PHE A 2 11.35 51.28 -70.24
N VAL A 3 11.71 50.29 -69.42
CA VAL A 3 10.87 49.11 -69.17
C VAL A 3 11.10 48.65 -67.73
N ALA A 4 10.15 48.99 -66.86
CA ALA A 4 9.95 48.35 -65.56
C ALA A 4 9.30 46.96 -65.78
N LYS A 5 9.81 45.92 -65.11
CA LYS A 5 9.08 44.65 -64.96
C LYS A 5 8.89 44.35 -63.47
N CYS A 6 7.64 44.54 -63.09
CA CYS A 6 7.03 44.21 -61.82
C CYS A 6 6.89 42.67 -61.74
N HIS A 7 7.54 42.03 -60.77
CA HIS A 7 7.22 40.67 -60.36
C HIS A 7 6.69 40.68 -58.93
N LEU A 8 5.38 40.87 -58.87
CA LEU A 8 4.50 40.47 -57.80
C LEU A 8 4.48 38.92 -57.74
N LEU A 9 5.17 38.33 -56.77
CA LEU A 9 4.96 36.94 -56.38
C LEU A 9 4.65 36.89 -54.89
N LEU A 10 3.38 36.63 -54.62
CA LEU A 10 2.81 36.33 -53.31
C LEU A 10 3.59 35.20 -52.62
N TYR A 11 4.42 35.56 -51.64
CA TYR A 11 4.86 34.62 -50.61
C TYR A 11 3.81 34.60 -49.49
N ILE A 12 2.71 33.87 -49.71
CA ILE A 12 1.89 33.33 -48.63
C ILE A 12 2.56 32.03 -48.20
N ALA A 13 3.71 32.13 -47.52
CA ALA A 13 4.26 31.01 -46.78
C ALA A 13 3.44 30.89 -45.49
N GLY A 14 2.58 29.88 -45.48
CA GLY A 14 1.67 29.57 -44.39
C GLY A 14 2.36 29.65 -43.04
N LEU A 15 1.94 30.65 -42.26
CA LEU A 15 2.08 30.66 -40.82
C LEU A 15 1.25 29.46 -40.32
N LEU A 16 1.87 28.28 -40.33
CA LEU A 16 1.45 27.15 -39.51
C LEU A 16 1.57 27.64 -38.07
N ILE A 17 0.49 28.25 -37.59
CA ILE A 17 0.27 28.50 -36.18
C ILE A 17 0.22 27.11 -35.57
N VAL A 18 1.39 26.61 -35.16
CA VAL A 18 1.50 25.59 -34.14
C VAL A 18 0.93 26.28 -32.91
N VAL A 19 -0.39 26.20 -32.75
CA VAL A 19 -1.02 26.45 -31.46
C VAL A 19 -0.37 25.41 -30.57
N PRO A 20 0.51 25.77 -29.62
CA PRO A 20 0.79 24.84 -28.55
C PRO A 20 -0.58 24.64 -27.92
N VAL A 21 -1.18 23.47 -28.12
CA VAL A 21 -2.24 23.01 -27.26
C VAL A 21 -1.54 22.90 -25.90
N LEU A 22 -1.52 24.02 -25.19
CA LEU A 22 -1.30 24.10 -23.77
C LEU A 22 -2.49 23.34 -23.22
N VAL A 23 -2.34 22.01 -23.20
CA VAL A 23 -3.07 21.14 -22.29
C VAL A 23 -2.64 21.64 -20.92
N HIS A 24 -3.32 22.70 -20.47
CA HIS A 24 -3.37 23.05 -19.07
C HIS A 24 -3.98 21.82 -18.43
N ALA A 25 -3.10 20.91 -18.00
CA ALA A 25 -3.44 19.89 -17.04
C ALA A 25 -3.92 20.68 -15.83
N ALA A 26 -5.24 20.93 -15.79
CA ALA A 26 -5.87 21.61 -14.69
C ALA A 26 -5.34 20.96 -13.42
N PRO A 27 -4.88 21.75 -12.44
CA PRO A 27 -4.39 21.20 -11.19
C PRO A 27 -5.47 20.24 -10.71
N LEU A 28 -5.07 18.98 -10.52
CA LEU A 28 -5.91 17.98 -9.86
C LEU A 28 -6.06 18.45 -8.42
N GLN A 29 -6.91 19.44 -8.20
CA GLN A 29 -7.73 19.39 -7.02
C GLN A 29 -8.51 18.09 -7.20
N PRO A 30 -8.34 17.10 -6.32
CA PRO A 30 -9.16 15.92 -6.35
C PRO A 30 -10.58 16.40 -6.09
N LYS A 31 -11.33 16.74 -7.14
CA LYS A 31 -12.77 16.67 -7.08
C LYS A 31 -13.03 15.24 -6.67
N VAL A 32 -13.55 15.08 -5.46
CA VAL A 32 -13.80 13.87 -4.67
C VAL A 32 -14.78 12.90 -5.37
N GLY A 33 -14.83 12.90 -6.71
CA GLY A 33 -15.66 12.04 -7.54
C GLY A 33 -14.87 11.04 -8.38
N ILE A 34 -13.55 10.88 -8.15
CA ILE A 34 -12.71 9.85 -8.81
C ILE A 34 -12.47 8.65 -7.89
N LEU A 35 -12.54 8.85 -6.58
CA LEU A 35 -12.32 7.83 -5.56
C LEU A 35 -13.66 7.48 -4.92
N THR A 36 -13.95 6.19 -4.84
CA THR A 36 -15.11 5.66 -4.10
C THR A 36 -14.57 4.71 -3.03
N PRO A 37 -14.84 4.95 -1.73
CA PRO A 37 -14.41 4.04 -0.67
C PRO A 37 -14.87 2.60 -0.95
N TYR A 38 -14.06 1.62 -0.59
CA TYR A 38 -14.46 0.21 -0.73
C TYR A 38 -15.66 -0.12 0.15
N THR A 39 -15.78 0.51 1.31
CA THR A 39 -16.93 0.40 2.22
C THR A 39 -18.23 0.87 1.59
N ASP A 40 -18.17 1.85 0.68
CA ASP A 40 -19.35 2.38 -0.02
C ASP A 40 -19.74 1.51 -1.23
N SER A 41 -18.90 0.54 -1.60
CA SER A 41 -19.17 -0.38 -2.69
C SER A 41 -20.11 -1.50 -2.24
N GLN A 42 -21.03 -1.91 -3.12
CA GLN A 42 -21.83 -3.10 -2.85
C GLN A 42 -20.93 -4.35 -2.83
N PHE A 43 -20.88 -5.03 -1.69
CA PHE A 43 -20.24 -6.33 -1.55
C PHE A 43 -21.12 -7.44 -2.12
N ALA A 44 -20.53 -8.35 -2.89
CA ALA A 44 -21.21 -9.55 -3.35
C ALA A 44 -21.57 -10.45 -2.15
N PRO A 45 -22.64 -11.27 -2.22
CA PRO A 45 -23.01 -12.18 -1.12
C PRO A 45 -21.87 -13.12 -0.67
N ALA A 46 -21.01 -13.52 -1.60
CA ALA A 46 -19.83 -14.34 -1.29
C ALA A 46 -18.80 -13.57 -0.43
N GLU A 47 -18.64 -12.26 -0.64
CA GLU A 47 -17.73 -11.42 0.14
C GLU A 47 -18.25 -11.24 1.58
N GLN A 48 -19.56 -11.20 1.75
CA GLN A 48 -20.19 -11.06 3.07
C GLN A 48 -20.07 -12.32 3.96
N THR A 49 -19.63 -13.44 3.37
CA THR A 49 -19.51 -14.73 4.07
C THR A 49 -18.07 -15.19 4.27
N VAL A 50 -17.09 -14.33 3.99
CA VAL A 50 -15.65 -14.67 4.01
C VAL A 50 -15.10 -15.09 5.37
N PHE A 51 -15.82 -14.82 6.47
CA PHE A 51 -15.48 -15.23 7.83
C PHE A 51 -16.45 -16.26 8.43
N LYS A 52 -17.36 -16.82 7.63
CA LYS A 52 -18.43 -17.69 8.12
C LYS A 52 -17.92 -19.07 8.57
N PHE A 53 -16.86 -19.57 7.96
CA PHE A 53 -16.42 -20.95 8.11
C PHE A 53 -15.05 -21.04 8.80
N PRO A 54 -14.81 -22.07 9.63
CA PRO A 54 -13.48 -22.37 10.15
C PRO A 54 -12.45 -22.62 9.04
N LEU A 55 -11.19 -22.27 9.30
CA LEU A 55 -10.06 -22.63 8.45
C LEU A 55 -9.39 -23.91 8.96
N PRO A 56 -9.76 -25.10 8.43
CA PRO A 56 -9.23 -26.36 8.94
C PRO A 56 -7.71 -26.43 8.73
N GLY A 57 -7.01 -26.88 9.77
CA GLY A 57 -5.55 -27.06 9.73
C GLY A 57 -4.72 -25.77 9.84
N LEU A 58 -5.34 -24.58 9.90
CA LEU A 58 -4.61 -23.36 10.23
C LEU A 58 -4.12 -23.44 11.68
N LYS A 59 -2.81 -23.29 11.87
CA LYS A 59 -2.17 -23.25 13.19
C LYS A 59 -1.43 -21.93 13.32
N LEU A 60 -1.85 -21.11 14.27
CA LEU A 60 -1.12 -19.89 14.64
C LEU A 60 0.11 -20.28 15.46
N ASP A 61 1.19 -19.55 15.25
CA ASP A 61 2.43 -19.68 16.00
C ASP A 61 2.63 -18.42 16.86
N LYS A 62 3.81 -17.81 16.84
CA LYS A 62 4.14 -16.62 17.62
C LYS A 62 3.32 -15.42 17.12
N ARG A 63 2.74 -14.69 18.07
CA ARG A 63 2.23 -13.34 17.81
C ARG A 63 3.41 -12.44 17.42
N ILE A 64 3.39 -11.91 16.21
CA ILE A 64 4.44 -11.03 15.68
C ILE A 64 4.14 -9.55 15.99
N SER A 65 2.87 -9.16 16.00
CA SER A 65 2.44 -7.81 16.37
C SER A 65 1.34 -7.83 17.43
N HIS A 66 1.52 -7.01 18.47
CA HIS A 66 0.51 -6.73 19.48
C HIS A 66 -0.42 -5.55 19.12
N ARG A 67 -0.20 -4.93 17.96
CA ARG A 67 -0.61 -3.56 17.70
C ARG A 67 -1.47 -3.47 16.43
N GLY A 68 -2.44 -2.57 16.49
CA GLY A 68 -3.36 -2.22 15.41
C GLY A 68 -4.72 -1.82 15.98
N LEU A 69 -5.29 -0.72 15.50
CA LEU A 69 -6.58 -0.22 15.99
C LEU A 69 -7.73 -1.20 15.68
N ASN A 70 -7.61 -1.90 14.55
CA ASN A 70 -8.68 -2.71 13.98
C ASN A 70 -8.38 -4.22 13.98
N ASN A 71 -7.40 -4.67 14.80
CA ASN A 71 -7.05 -6.08 14.90
C ASN A 71 -6.65 -6.50 16.31
N LYS A 72 -6.86 -7.78 16.67
CA LYS A 72 -6.44 -8.41 17.92
C LYS A 72 -5.00 -8.94 17.86
N GLY A 73 -4.28 -8.67 16.78
CA GLY A 73 -2.88 -9.05 16.58
C GLY A 73 -2.62 -9.71 15.23
N ILE A 74 -1.33 -9.75 14.89
CA ILE A 74 -0.80 -10.47 13.73
C ILE A 74 0.08 -11.62 14.25
N TYR A 75 -0.05 -12.79 13.65
CA TYR A 75 0.59 -14.04 14.05
C TYR A 75 1.37 -14.65 12.87
N SER A 76 2.49 -15.30 13.15
CA SER A 76 3.09 -16.25 12.20
C SER A 76 2.22 -17.50 12.08
N VAL A 77 2.36 -18.21 10.97
CA VAL A 77 1.67 -19.49 10.73
C VAL A 77 2.65 -20.65 10.95
N ALA A 78 2.27 -21.62 11.78
CA ALA A 78 3.08 -22.81 12.05
C ALA A 78 3.03 -23.81 10.89
N GLY A 79 4.18 -24.42 10.57
CA GLY A 79 4.26 -25.59 9.71
C GLY A 79 3.83 -25.33 8.27
N VAL A 80 2.79 -26.03 7.82
CA VAL A 80 2.26 -25.99 6.46
C VAL A 80 0.76 -25.75 6.52
N TYR A 81 0.25 -24.88 5.65
CA TYR A 81 -1.16 -24.60 5.51
C TYR A 81 -1.66 -25.02 4.13
N LYS A 82 -2.77 -25.77 4.08
CA LYS A 82 -3.44 -26.15 2.83
C LYS A 82 -4.73 -25.35 2.71
N ASP A 83 -4.83 -24.51 1.69
CA ASP A 83 -6.02 -23.69 1.48
C ASP A 83 -7.21 -24.52 0.93
N SER A 84 -8.36 -23.87 0.78
CA SER A 84 -9.59 -24.51 0.30
C SER A 84 -9.51 -24.99 -1.16
N ALA A 85 -8.59 -24.44 -1.96
CA ALA A 85 -8.29 -24.92 -3.32
C ALA A 85 -7.31 -26.11 -3.31
N GLY A 86 -6.83 -26.52 -2.13
CA GLY A 86 -5.89 -27.61 -1.96
C GLY A 86 -4.43 -27.23 -2.22
N LYS A 87 -4.14 -25.94 -2.44
CA LYS A 87 -2.77 -25.46 -2.60
C LYS A 87 -2.08 -25.43 -1.24
N VAL A 88 -0.84 -25.90 -1.24
CA VAL A 88 0.00 -26.03 -0.05
C VAL A 88 0.93 -24.82 0.07
N HIS A 89 0.95 -24.20 1.24
CA HIS A 89 1.73 -23.01 1.57
C HIS A 89 2.63 -23.30 2.77
N ALA A 90 3.89 -22.87 2.71
CA ALA A 90 4.76 -22.94 3.89
C ALA A 90 4.38 -21.83 4.87
N GLY A 91 4.18 -22.16 6.15
CA GLY A 91 3.73 -21.22 7.17
C GLY A 91 4.67 -20.03 7.39
N LYS A 92 5.98 -20.22 7.16
CA LYS A 92 6.99 -19.15 7.21
C LYS A 92 6.77 -18.04 6.17
N ASP A 93 6.06 -18.34 5.09
CA ASP A 93 5.75 -17.43 3.98
C ASP A 93 4.36 -16.78 4.16
N LEU A 94 3.70 -17.02 5.30
CA LEU A 94 2.37 -16.53 5.62
C LEU A 94 2.37 -15.72 6.91
N VAL A 95 1.38 -14.83 7.01
CA VAL A 95 0.96 -14.20 8.27
C VAL A 95 -0.56 -14.29 8.40
N ALA A 96 -1.04 -14.29 9.64
CA ALA A 96 -2.44 -14.33 9.98
C ALA A 96 -2.81 -13.10 10.83
N LYS A 97 -3.74 -12.27 10.34
CA LYS A 97 -4.26 -11.09 11.05
C LYS A 97 -5.59 -11.46 11.69
N ILE A 98 -5.69 -11.35 13.01
CA ILE A 98 -6.94 -11.53 13.74
C ILE A 98 -7.70 -10.21 13.73
N VAL A 99 -8.80 -10.14 13.00
CA VAL A 99 -9.54 -8.88 12.81
C VAL A 99 -10.62 -8.69 13.86
N LEU A 100 -10.99 -7.44 14.13
CA LEU A 100 -12.17 -7.14 14.95
C LEU A 100 -13.46 -7.39 14.17
N HIS A 101 -14.58 -7.54 14.87
CA HIS A 101 -15.90 -7.75 14.27
C HIS A 101 -16.47 -6.46 13.66
N ASP A 102 -15.78 -5.91 12.66
CA ASP A 102 -16.28 -4.85 11.78
C ASP A 102 -16.43 -5.45 10.38
N ALA A 103 -17.65 -5.87 10.05
CA ALA A 103 -17.90 -6.73 8.91
C ALA A 103 -17.51 -6.07 7.58
N GLU A 104 -17.95 -4.82 7.34
CA GLU A 104 -17.73 -4.16 6.04
C GLU A 104 -16.27 -3.80 5.81
N ARG A 105 -15.58 -3.27 6.83
CA ARG A 105 -14.15 -2.93 6.73
C ARG A 105 -13.29 -4.17 6.48
N THR A 106 -13.59 -5.27 7.18
CA THR A 106 -12.83 -6.51 7.02
C THR A 106 -13.13 -7.20 5.68
N TRP A 107 -14.36 -7.08 5.15
CA TRP A 107 -14.67 -7.52 3.78
C TRP A 107 -13.92 -6.69 2.73
N ALA A 108 -13.84 -5.38 2.91
CA ALA A 108 -13.06 -4.49 2.05
C ALA A 108 -11.57 -4.88 2.04
N GLU A 109 -10.98 -5.16 3.20
CA GLU A 109 -9.59 -5.61 3.29
C GLU A 109 -9.38 -6.94 2.55
N VAL A 110 -10.28 -7.92 2.72
CA VAL A 110 -10.22 -9.19 1.98
C VAL A 110 -10.32 -8.96 0.46
N LYS A 111 -11.20 -8.07 0.02
CA LYS A 111 -11.35 -7.70 -1.39
C LYS A 111 -10.09 -7.05 -1.96
N ALA A 112 -9.48 -6.13 -1.21
CA ALA A 112 -8.23 -5.46 -1.59
C ALA A 112 -7.06 -6.46 -1.70
N LEU A 113 -6.90 -7.33 -0.70
CA LEU A 113 -5.86 -8.37 -0.70
C LEU A 113 -6.02 -9.37 -1.86
N LYS A 114 -7.26 -9.69 -2.24
CA LYS A 114 -7.54 -10.52 -3.43
C LYS A 114 -7.10 -9.82 -4.72
N LYS A 115 -7.44 -8.54 -4.90
CA LYS A 115 -7.01 -7.74 -6.05
C LYS A 115 -5.48 -7.66 -6.14
N LYS A 116 -4.79 -7.51 -5.00
CA LYS A 116 -3.32 -7.47 -4.95
C LYS A 116 -2.64 -8.83 -5.14
N GLY A 117 -3.39 -9.92 -5.09
CA GLY A 117 -2.84 -11.29 -5.19
C GLY A 117 -2.08 -11.75 -3.94
N GLN A 118 -2.30 -11.09 -2.79
CA GLN A 118 -1.66 -11.42 -1.51
C GLN A 118 -2.58 -12.24 -0.60
N PHE A 119 -3.88 -12.26 -0.88
CA PHE A 119 -4.86 -13.07 -0.15
C PHE A 119 -4.58 -14.57 -0.30
N VAL A 120 -4.63 -15.30 0.82
CA VAL A 120 -4.54 -16.76 0.84
C VAL A 120 -5.86 -17.37 1.31
N ALA A 121 -6.35 -16.96 2.47
CA ALA A 121 -7.63 -17.45 3.01
C ALA A 121 -8.22 -16.45 4.01
N SER A 122 -9.51 -16.61 4.31
CA SER A 122 -10.20 -15.94 5.42
C SER A 122 -11.23 -16.88 6.01
N GLY A 123 -11.49 -16.75 7.31
CA GLY A 123 -12.42 -17.62 8.01
C GLY A 123 -12.35 -17.42 9.51
N GLN A 124 -12.65 -18.48 10.26
CA GLN A 124 -12.47 -18.50 11.72
C GLN A 124 -11.29 -19.37 12.13
N VAL A 125 -10.63 -19.00 13.22
CA VAL A 125 -9.56 -19.78 13.85
C VAL A 125 -9.83 -19.95 15.34
N GLY A 126 -9.57 -21.15 15.84
CA GLY A 126 -9.66 -21.43 17.27
C GLY A 126 -8.45 -20.87 18.00
N MET A 127 -8.71 -20.18 19.11
CA MET A 127 -7.70 -19.58 19.97
C MET A 127 -7.38 -20.50 21.17
N PRO A 128 -6.23 -20.34 21.84
CA PRO A 128 -5.86 -21.17 23.00
C PRO A 128 -6.83 -21.10 24.18
N ASP A 129 -7.60 -20.01 24.30
CA ASP A 129 -8.63 -19.84 25.32
C ASP A 129 -9.99 -20.50 24.95
N GLY A 130 -10.04 -21.20 23.81
CA GLY A 130 -11.24 -21.85 23.30
C GLY A 130 -12.18 -20.93 22.51
N SER A 131 -11.89 -19.63 22.43
CA SER A 131 -12.65 -18.69 21.60
C SER A 131 -12.39 -18.92 20.11
N TRP A 132 -13.32 -18.45 19.28
CA TRP A 132 -13.18 -18.43 17.82
C TRP A 132 -13.09 -16.99 17.35
N GLU A 133 -12.05 -16.71 16.57
CA GLU A 133 -11.76 -15.37 16.08
C GLU A 133 -11.78 -15.31 14.55
N GLN A 134 -12.14 -14.15 14.00
CA GLN A 134 -12.06 -13.91 12.56
C GLN A 134 -10.62 -13.67 12.15
N VAL A 135 -10.19 -14.32 11.07
CA VAL A 135 -8.80 -14.28 10.62
C VAL A 135 -8.70 -14.08 9.11
N ILE A 136 -7.73 -13.26 8.70
CA ILE A 136 -7.26 -13.15 7.32
C ILE A 136 -5.85 -13.75 7.26
N VAL A 137 -5.66 -14.74 6.39
CA VAL A 137 -4.36 -15.33 6.07
C VAL A 137 -3.87 -14.75 4.75
N MET A 138 -2.66 -14.21 4.75
CA MET A 138 -2.07 -13.53 3.60
C MET A 138 -0.59 -13.87 3.45
N GLN A 139 -0.05 -13.63 2.27
CA GLN A 139 1.37 -13.78 2.01
C GLN A 139 2.19 -12.83 2.90
N LYS A 140 3.27 -13.35 3.47
CA LYS A 140 4.24 -12.55 4.20
C LYS A 140 5.11 -11.79 3.20
N LEU A 141 5.15 -10.47 3.33
CA LEU A 141 6.06 -9.63 2.55
C LEU A 141 7.42 -9.51 3.22
N SER A 142 8.43 -9.26 2.39
CA SER A 142 9.79 -8.99 2.85
C SER A 142 9.96 -7.51 3.25
N GLY A 143 10.95 -7.25 4.08
CA GLY A 143 11.26 -5.91 4.58
C GLY A 143 10.70 -5.67 5.98
N GLU A 144 10.82 -4.43 6.42
CA GLU A 144 10.43 -3.99 7.76
C GLU A 144 10.00 -2.53 7.75
N VAL A 145 9.36 -2.08 8.82
CA VAL A 145 9.02 -0.66 9.00
C VAL A 145 10.31 0.16 9.06
N LEU A 146 10.38 1.28 8.35
CA LEU A 146 11.62 2.06 8.22
C LEU A 146 12.25 2.45 9.57
N VAL A 147 11.46 2.86 10.56
CA VAL A 147 11.98 3.20 11.91
C VAL A 147 12.46 2.00 12.72
N ASP A 148 12.03 0.80 12.35
CA ASP A 148 12.50 -0.45 12.98
C ASP A 148 13.79 -0.96 12.33
N ASN A 149 14.16 -0.48 11.14
CA ASN A 149 15.37 -0.90 10.43
C ASN A 149 16.66 -0.44 11.13
N ASP A 150 17.62 -1.36 11.28
CA ASP A 150 18.86 -1.10 12.02
C ASP A 150 19.79 -0.09 11.32
N GLU A 151 19.91 -0.15 10.00
CA GLU A 151 20.70 0.84 9.24
C GLU A 151 20.09 2.23 9.36
N TYR A 152 18.76 2.34 9.28
CA TYR A 152 18.06 3.61 9.50
C TYR A 152 18.28 4.12 10.93
N LYS A 153 18.18 3.28 11.96
CA LYS A 153 18.42 3.69 13.35
C LYS A 153 19.82 4.25 13.57
N GLN A 154 20.83 3.62 12.96
CA GLN A 154 22.26 3.99 13.07
C GLN A 154 22.65 5.17 12.15
N ALA A 155 21.80 5.54 11.19
CA ALA A 155 22.05 6.65 10.29
C ALA A 155 22.04 8.01 11.00
N THR A 156 22.84 8.95 10.48
CA THR A 156 22.82 10.36 10.88
C THR A 156 21.46 10.99 10.56
N GLN A 157 21.15 12.15 11.14
CA GLN A 157 19.88 12.82 10.87
C GLN A 157 19.70 13.17 9.37
N GLN A 158 20.78 13.58 8.70
CA GLN A 158 20.76 13.87 7.27
C GLN A 158 20.51 12.62 6.44
N GLU A 159 21.16 11.51 6.77
CA GLU A 159 20.93 10.21 6.12
C GLU A 159 19.49 9.72 6.35
N LYS A 160 18.95 9.81 7.57
CA LYS A 160 17.55 9.48 7.87
C LYS A 160 16.58 10.29 7.00
N MET A 161 16.78 11.61 6.90
CA MET A 161 15.96 12.46 6.03
C MET A 161 16.04 12.02 4.56
N GLN A 162 17.21 11.63 4.07
CA GLN A 162 17.38 11.12 2.71
C GLN A 162 16.68 9.77 2.51
N MET A 163 16.83 8.83 3.45
CA MET A 163 16.18 7.52 3.44
C MET A 163 14.66 7.66 3.47
N THR A 164 14.11 8.52 4.33
CA THR A 164 12.67 8.81 4.38
C THR A 164 12.16 9.37 3.05
N LYS A 165 12.87 10.33 2.45
CA LYS A 165 12.49 10.85 1.13
C LYS A 165 12.50 9.75 0.06
N GLN A 166 13.49 8.87 0.05
CA GLN A 166 13.55 7.73 -0.88
C GLN A 166 12.38 6.76 -0.64
N ALA A 167 12.08 6.43 0.62
CA ALA A 167 10.97 5.56 0.97
C ALA A 167 9.63 6.13 0.50
N ILE A 168 9.38 7.42 0.70
CA ILE A 168 8.15 8.10 0.23
C ILE A 168 8.05 8.05 -1.31
N GLN A 169 9.16 8.26 -2.03
CA GLN A 169 9.15 8.19 -3.49
C GLN A 169 8.81 6.79 -4.00
N LEU A 170 9.37 5.74 -3.39
CA LEU A 170 9.10 4.35 -3.75
C LEU A 170 7.68 3.93 -3.35
N LEU A 171 7.23 4.33 -2.16
CA LEU A 171 5.85 4.14 -1.71
C LEU A 171 4.86 4.73 -2.71
N CYS A 172 5.03 5.99 -3.08
CA CYS A 172 4.10 6.65 -3.99
C CYS A 172 4.19 6.14 -5.44
N GLU A 173 5.31 5.52 -5.83
CA GLU A 173 5.40 4.77 -7.09
C GLU A 173 4.55 3.50 -7.03
N GLU A 174 4.59 2.75 -5.91
CA GLU A 174 3.77 1.56 -5.67
C GLU A 174 2.28 1.91 -5.59
N VAL A 175 1.88 2.92 -4.80
CA VAL A 175 0.50 3.42 -4.71
C VAL A 175 -0.03 3.77 -6.11
N ALA A 176 0.76 4.49 -6.90
CA ALA A 176 0.35 4.89 -8.25
C ALA A 176 0.26 3.69 -9.21
N LYS A 177 1.11 2.68 -9.04
CA LYS A 177 1.04 1.43 -9.79
C LYS A 177 -0.24 0.67 -9.46
N GLU A 178 -0.55 0.46 -8.18
CA GLU A 178 -1.79 -0.21 -7.74
C GLU A 178 -3.04 0.52 -8.25
N ALA A 179 -3.04 1.85 -8.18
CA ALA A 179 -4.17 2.67 -8.61
C ALA A 179 -4.48 2.51 -10.11
N VAL A 180 -3.46 2.31 -10.95
CA VAL A 180 -3.66 2.12 -12.39
C VAL A 180 -3.91 0.65 -12.73
N ASP A 181 -3.10 -0.26 -12.20
CA ASP A 181 -3.12 -1.66 -12.59
C ASP A 181 -4.26 -2.45 -11.94
N LEU A 182 -4.58 -2.11 -10.68
CA LEU A 182 -5.59 -2.80 -9.87
C LEU A 182 -6.86 -1.97 -9.70
N GLN A 183 -6.89 -0.74 -10.24
CA GLN A 183 -7.97 0.23 -10.03
C GLN A 183 -8.25 0.45 -8.53
N MET A 184 -7.18 0.49 -7.73
CA MET A 184 -7.25 0.53 -6.26
C MET A 184 -6.24 1.53 -5.71
N TYR A 185 -6.71 2.54 -4.96
CA TYR A 185 -5.86 3.54 -4.31
C TYR A 185 -5.84 3.32 -2.80
N HIS A 186 -4.65 3.21 -2.24
CA HIS A 186 -4.41 3.16 -0.80
C HIS A 186 -4.12 4.58 -0.28
N ALA A 187 -4.91 5.06 0.66
CA ALA A 187 -4.79 6.42 1.20
C ALA A 187 -4.06 6.49 2.55
N ASP A 188 -3.95 5.38 3.28
CA ASP A 188 -3.28 5.36 4.58
C ASP A 188 -1.76 5.18 4.45
N ASN A 189 -1.14 6.10 3.71
CA ASN A 189 0.27 6.05 3.31
C ASN A 189 1.21 6.56 4.43
N ASN A 190 1.00 6.06 5.64
CA ASN A 190 1.84 6.35 6.79
C ASN A 190 2.99 5.33 6.91
N MET A 191 4.06 5.69 7.62
CA MET A 191 5.29 4.87 7.68
C MET A 191 5.10 3.46 8.24
N GLN A 192 4.08 3.24 9.08
CA GLN A 192 3.85 1.94 9.73
C GLN A 192 3.18 0.94 8.80
N ASN A 193 2.53 1.45 7.75
CA ASN A 193 1.88 0.65 6.70
C ASN A 193 2.78 0.46 5.48
N VAL A 194 4.09 0.64 5.67
CA VAL A 194 5.09 0.49 4.61
C VAL A 194 6.25 -0.37 5.11
N LEU A 195 6.48 -1.46 4.39
CA LEU A 195 7.65 -2.31 4.57
C LEU A 195 8.71 -1.90 3.55
N VAL A 196 9.91 -1.60 4.06
CA VAL A 196 11.06 -1.23 3.25
C VAL A 196 12.14 -2.30 3.31
N ILE A 197 12.93 -2.39 2.22
CA ILE A 197 14.22 -3.09 2.24
C ILE A 197 15.28 -2.01 2.16
N VAL A 198 16.20 -2.00 3.12
CA VAL A 198 17.34 -1.10 3.18
C VAL A 198 18.60 -1.88 2.86
N ALA A 199 19.47 -1.31 2.03
CA ALA A 199 20.81 -1.83 1.80
C ALA A 199 21.80 -0.68 1.62
N ASN A 200 22.88 -0.68 2.41
CA ASN A 200 23.93 0.35 2.36
C ASN A 200 23.35 1.77 2.51
N LYS A 201 22.46 1.96 3.49
CA LYS A 201 21.72 3.18 3.82
C LYS A 201 20.88 3.74 2.65
N LYS A 202 20.51 2.90 1.70
CA LYS A 202 19.61 3.25 0.59
C LYS A 202 18.34 2.40 0.65
N ILE A 203 17.21 3.01 0.30
CA ILE A 203 15.95 2.27 0.20
C ILE A 203 15.91 1.56 -1.16
N VAL A 204 15.85 0.23 -1.13
CA VAL A 204 15.84 -0.63 -2.31
C VAL A 204 14.40 -0.85 -2.82
N SER A 205 13.47 -1.02 -1.88
CA SER A 205 12.05 -1.20 -2.20
C SER A 205 11.18 -0.67 -1.06
N ALA A 206 9.94 -0.31 -1.39
CA ALA A 206 8.87 -0.01 -0.43
C ALA A 206 7.61 -0.76 -0.87
N GLN A 207 6.92 -1.41 0.06
CA GLN A 207 5.70 -2.17 -0.19
C GLN A 207 4.64 -1.74 0.82
N ILE A 208 3.42 -1.54 0.34
CA ILE A 208 2.26 -1.17 1.15
C ILE A 208 1.69 -2.41 1.83
N VAL A 209 1.30 -2.26 3.09
CA VAL A 209 0.55 -3.24 3.88
C VAL A 209 -0.64 -2.57 4.57
N ASP A 210 -1.50 -3.37 5.20
CA ASP A 210 -2.66 -2.91 5.99
C ASP A 210 -3.75 -2.20 5.17
N TYR A 211 -4.48 -2.98 4.37
CA TYR A 211 -5.54 -2.50 3.47
C TYR A 211 -6.89 -2.29 4.19
N ASP A 212 -6.89 -1.51 5.26
CA ASP A 212 -8.11 -1.20 6.00
C ASP A 212 -9.14 -0.50 5.09
N GLY A 213 -10.40 -0.97 5.15
CA GLY A 213 -11.44 -0.65 4.18
C GLY A 213 -11.73 0.84 4.02
N ASP A 214 -11.59 1.61 5.11
CA ASP A 214 -11.83 3.07 5.12
C ASP A 214 -10.80 3.84 4.28
N PHE A 215 -9.63 3.23 4.02
CA PHE A 215 -8.50 3.86 3.36
C PHE A 215 -8.20 3.25 2.00
N VAL A 216 -9.08 2.38 1.50
CA VAL A 216 -8.96 1.79 0.16
C VAL A 216 -10.10 2.29 -0.71
N TYR A 217 -9.74 2.78 -1.90
CA TYR A 217 -10.68 3.41 -2.83
C TYR A 217 -10.61 2.76 -4.21
N ASP A 218 -11.75 2.63 -4.88
CA ASP A 218 -11.79 2.28 -6.29
C ASP A 218 -11.36 3.49 -7.11
N VAL A 219 -10.54 3.22 -8.13
CA VAL A 219 -9.98 4.24 -9.03
C VAL A 219 -10.60 4.07 -10.40
N LYS A 220 -11.14 5.17 -10.95
CA LYS A 220 -11.71 5.14 -12.31
C LYS A 220 -10.66 4.78 -13.36
N GLN A 221 -11.10 4.00 -14.35
CA GLN A 221 -10.28 3.67 -15.52
C GLN A 221 -9.78 4.94 -16.22
N GLY A 222 -8.54 4.91 -16.71
CA GLY A 222 -7.90 6.04 -17.38
C GLY A 222 -7.19 7.03 -16.45
N ALA A 223 -7.21 6.78 -15.13
CA ALA A 223 -6.40 7.52 -14.18
C ALA A 223 -4.91 7.46 -14.56
N GLN A 224 -4.22 8.59 -14.44
CA GLN A 224 -2.84 8.73 -14.90
C GLN A 224 -1.87 8.48 -13.74
N LYS A 225 -0.97 7.49 -13.89
CA LYS A 225 0.02 7.11 -12.87
C LYS A 225 0.80 8.32 -12.32
N ALA A 226 1.30 9.18 -13.22
CA ALA A 226 2.10 10.35 -12.84
C ALA A 226 1.34 11.35 -11.95
N ASN A 227 0.02 11.48 -12.18
CA ASN A 227 -0.84 12.35 -11.40
C ASN A 227 -1.11 11.79 -10.01
N ILE A 228 -1.38 10.49 -9.91
CA ILE A 228 -1.58 9.79 -8.64
C ILE A 228 -0.30 9.82 -7.79
N LYS A 229 0.86 9.55 -8.41
CA LYS A 229 2.16 9.64 -7.73
C LYS A 229 2.40 11.05 -7.17
N ARG A 230 2.19 12.08 -7.99
CA ARG A 230 2.37 13.48 -7.58
C ARG A 230 1.47 13.82 -6.38
N PHE A 231 0.20 13.39 -6.44
CA PHE A 231 -0.74 13.56 -5.35
C PHE A 231 -0.24 12.88 -4.07
N CYS A 232 0.10 11.59 -4.13
CA CYS A 232 0.64 10.84 -2.99
C CYS A 232 1.86 11.54 -2.37
N VAL A 233 2.85 11.94 -3.18
CA VAL A 233 4.06 12.62 -2.68
C VAL A 233 3.72 13.93 -1.97
N SER A 234 2.72 14.68 -2.46
CA SER A 234 2.29 15.93 -1.84
C SER A 234 1.49 15.74 -0.54
N SER A 235 0.87 14.57 -0.37
CA SER A 235 0.04 14.24 0.80
C SER A 235 0.83 13.59 1.94
N VAL A 236 2.02 13.04 1.66
CA VAL A 236 2.88 12.42 2.67
C VAL A 236 3.93 13.42 3.15
N HIS A 237 3.78 13.89 4.39
CA HIS A 237 4.71 14.83 5.02
C HIS A 237 5.93 14.09 5.62
N PRO A 238 7.17 14.28 5.13
CA PRO A 238 8.35 13.60 5.66
C PRO A 238 8.63 13.88 7.15
N GLU A 239 8.16 15.02 7.64
CA GLU A 239 8.30 15.42 9.04
C GLU A 239 7.51 14.47 9.96
N SER A 240 6.37 13.93 9.51
CA SER A 240 5.58 12.98 10.30
C SER A 240 6.22 11.59 10.39
N TRP A 241 7.18 11.30 9.50
CA TRP A 241 7.99 10.07 9.50
C TRP A 241 9.28 10.21 10.33
N THR A 242 9.82 11.43 10.46
CA THR A 242 11.12 11.69 11.12
C THR A 242 10.99 12.19 12.56
N LEU A 243 9.89 12.88 12.90
CA LEU A 243 9.67 13.50 14.21
C LEU A 243 8.92 12.60 15.21
N GLN A 244 8.87 11.29 14.98
CA GLN A 244 8.28 10.38 15.95
C GLN A 244 9.21 10.27 17.15
N ASP A 245 9.03 11.18 18.12
CA ASP A 245 9.60 11.06 19.46
C ASP A 245 9.21 9.68 20.01
N PRO A 246 10.18 8.79 20.30
CA PRO A 246 9.90 7.49 20.87
C PRO A 246 9.03 7.55 22.14
N LYS A 247 9.05 8.67 22.87
CA LYS A 247 8.23 8.89 24.09
C LYS A 247 6.82 9.40 23.79
N ALA A 248 6.62 10.19 22.73
CA ALA A 248 5.28 10.54 22.25
C ALA A 248 4.53 9.32 21.66
N PHE A 249 5.31 8.30 21.28
CA PHE A 249 4.85 7.02 20.77
C PHE A 249 4.38 6.05 21.86
N ASP A 250 4.97 6.08 23.07
CA ASP A 250 4.56 5.20 24.17
C ASP A 250 3.14 5.52 24.68
N ARG A 251 2.68 6.77 24.54
CA ARG A 251 1.31 7.19 24.94
C ARG A 251 0.23 6.95 23.88
N ARG A 252 0.62 6.62 22.65
CA ARG A 252 -0.29 6.24 21.55
C ARG A 252 0.26 4.91 21.01
N GLY A 253 -0.16 3.79 21.58
CA GLY A 253 0.44 2.47 21.37
C GLY A 253 0.50 1.98 19.90
N TRP A 254 1.51 2.45 19.16
CA TRP A 254 1.75 2.14 17.75
C TRP A 254 3.03 1.32 17.54
N ILE A 255 3.15 0.68 16.38
CA ILE A 255 3.84 -0.58 16.00
C ILE A 255 5.34 -0.70 16.33
N ARG A 256 5.76 -1.88 16.81
CA ARG A 256 7.13 -2.42 16.85
C ARG A 256 6.96 -3.84 16.35
N LEU A 257 7.76 -4.24 15.37
CA LEU A 257 7.95 -5.62 14.89
C LEU A 257 6.90 -6.17 13.90
N CYS A 258 7.14 -5.87 12.62
CA CYS A 258 7.09 -6.88 11.56
C CYS A 258 8.50 -7.30 11.07
N ALA A 259 9.57 -6.77 11.69
CA ALA A 259 10.95 -7.14 11.40
C ALA A 259 11.35 -8.44 12.12
N MET A 260 11.26 -9.58 11.44
CA MET A 260 12.13 -10.71 11.77
C MET A 260 13.30 -10.66 10.79
N SER A 261 14.40 -10.06 11.21
CA SER A 261 15.66 -10.08 10.49
C SER A 261 16.13 -11.53 10.37
N ILE A 262 16.08 -12.09 9.16
CA ILE A 262 16.87 -13.27 8.83
C ILE A 262 18.30 -12.75 8.72
N SER A 263 19.09 -12.89 9.78
CA SER A 263 20.54 -12.79 9.66
C SER A 263 20.98 -13.92 8.75
N VAL A 264 21.28 -13.59 7.50
CA VAL A 264 22.05 -14.48 6.63
C VAL A 264 23.47 -14.44 7.20
N MET A 265 23.80 -15.39 8.08
CA MET A 265 25.18 -15.68 8.39
C MET A 265 25.80 -16.28 7.14
N GLY A 266 26.56 -15.45 6.41
CA GLY A 266 27.61 -15.90 5.51
C GLY A 266 28.87 -16.25 6.30
#